data_AF-A0AA38XXS7-F1
#
_entry.id   AF-A0AA38XXS7-F1
#
_cell.length_a   1.000
_cell.length_b   1.000
_cell.length_c   1.000
_cell.angle_alpha   90.00
_cell.angle_beta   90.00
_cell.angle_gamma   90.00
#
_symmetry.space_group_name_H-M   'P 1'
#
loop_
_entity.id
_entity.type
_entity.pdbx_description
1 polymer ?
#
loop_
_entity_poly.entity_id
_entity_poly.type
_entity_poly.pdbx_seq_one_letter_code
_entity_poly.pdbx_strand_id
1 'polypeptide(L)'
;MASTEPPIVERTTIRGTLEIARMVNGLWQLAGGHDKSVDIPTAANVMEDTITCGLDTFDMADHYGDAGTSRPYYKQCMQFQTRHLTVAPELVVGHHNRTSKTSKVAFTKWCPKENGIKTFANAEAAVDLALSRMGQQKIDLLQYHAWDFSDDTYLHNLTHLHDLQKQGKIGLIGLTNTDAAHLQMLLDSKFPIATNQLPTSVIDRRLTSGRLNEVCLKYDVGVLAYGTLLGGFLSETWLGKPEPADISRLNWSLKKYLRFIWEAGGWEPFQRVLEALNVVAQRHGVSIPAVATRFVLDIPSVKAVIVGTRLSADSRLHIARNLEAFSFQLAQDDLDLIHEAQTGLRDIPGDCGDEYRRPPFLTAAGDLSDHFSQDRRQYKQLDEALSEGKRIEYSSGSKWEPIAGYCRAVRTGGHIRVSGTTSNSPLPSVPVVGGSNAHSQTIRILDIIEGALKALGSSLSDIVRTRILVRDVGMCEEVSRAHGSIFSNAGILPANTLVTAGLVGDQMLVEIEADAEVGCSHRGVLKLAEA
;
A
#
# COMPACT_ATOMS: atom_id res chain seq x y z
N MET A 1 12.23 17.49 -39.48
CA MET A 1 13.38 17.79 -38.59
C MET A 1 12.85 17.57 -37.19
N ALA A 2 13.35 16.58 -36.45
CA ALA A 2 12.96 16.39 -35.06
C ALA A 2 13.44 17.62 -34.26
N SER A 3 12.57 18.15 -33.40
CA SER A 3 12.92 19.19 -32.43
C SER A 3 14.19 18.79 -31.69
N THR A 4 15.19 19.67 -31.65
CA THR A 4 16.42 19.49 -30.88
C THR A 4 16.24 19.78 -29.39
N GLU A 5 15.06 20.27 -28.98
CA GLU A 5 14.75 20.54 -27.58
C GLU A 5 14.16 19.28 -26.91
N PRO A 6 14.61 18.95 -25.69
CA PRO A 6 14.12 17.79 -24.95
C PRO A 6 12.60 17.92 -24.67
N PRO A 7 11.87 16.80 -24.57
CA PRO A 7 10.45 16.83 -24.21
C PRO A 7 10.22 17.56 -22.89
N ILE A 8 9.18 18.39 -22.84
CA ILE A 8 8.80 19.12 -21.62
C ILE A 8 8.05 18.15 -20.70
N VAL A 9 8.53 18.02 -19.46
CA VAL A 9 7.88 17.20 -18.43
C VAL A 9 6.48 17.76 -18.14
N GLU A 10 5.45 16.92 -18.30
CA GLU A 10 4.10 17.26 -17.88
C GLU A 10 4.03 17.46 -16.36
N ARG A 11 3.18 18.40 -15.92
CA ARG A 11 2.98 18.71 -14.50
C ARG A 11 1.53 18.51 -14.09
N THR A 12 1.31 18.28 -12.80
CA THR A 12 -0.03 18.18 -12.21
C THR A 12 -0.02 18.79 -10.82
N THR A 13 -1.21 18.98 -10.25
CA THR A 13 -1.37 19.42 -8.86
C THR A 13 -2.02 18.33 -8.03
N ILE A 14 -1.50 18.10 -6.82
CA ILE A 14 -2.13 17.28 -5.77
C ILE A 14 -2.98 18.23 -4.91
N ARG A 15 -4.27 17.91 -4.75
CA ARG A 15 -5.25 18.69 -3.97
C ARG A 15 -5.30 20.18 -4.34
N GLY A 16 -4.98 20.53 -5.59
CA GLY A 16 -4.92 21.92 -6.05
C GLY A 16 -3.87 22.80 -5.36
N THR A 17 -2.98 22.25 -4.52
CA THR A 17 -2.05 23.04 -3.69
C THR A 17 -0.58 22.68 -3.89
N LEU A 18 -0.25 21.43 -4.23
CA LEU A 18 1.13 20.99 -4.44
C LEU A 18 1.35 20.62 -5.91
N GLU A 19 2.06 21.47 -6.66
CA GLU A 19 2.43 21.21 -8.05
C GLU A 19 3.65 20.29 -8.12
N ILE A 20 3.59 19.27 -8.98
CA ILE A 20 4.64 18.28 -9.16
C ILE A 20 4.85 17.92 -10.63
N ALA A 21 6.04 17.42 -10.94
CA ALA A 21 6.28 16.67 -12.17
C ALA A 21 5.44 15.38 -12.18
N ARG A 22 4.86 15.03 -13.33
CA ARG A 22 4.13 13.76 -13.50
C ARG A 22 5.07 12.54 -13.51
N MET A 23 6.38 12.74 -13.43
CA MET A 23 7.34 11.69 -13.11
C MET A 23 8.14 12.08 -11.87
N VAL A 24 8.03 11.26 -10.83
CA VAL A 24 8.72 11.40 -9.56
C VAL A 24 9.96 10.50 -9.56
N ASN A 25 11.08 11.06 -9.14
CA ASN A 25 12.34 10.33 -8.99
C ASN A 25 12.33 9.54 -7.68
N GLY A 26 12.17 8.22 -7.78
CA GLY A 26 12.25 7.32 -6.64
C GLY A 26 13.71 7.05 -6.26
N LEU A 27 14.08 7.41 -5.03
CA LEU A 27 15.47 7.34 -4.56
C LEU A 27 15.83 6.03 -3.85
N TRP A 28 14.99 4.99 -3.96
CA TRP A 28 15.23 3.71 -3.29
C TRP A 28 16.52 3.01 -3.74
N GLN A 29 17.08 3.35 -4.91
CA GLN A 29 18.35 2.76 -5.37
C GLN A 29 19.56 3.29 -4.59
N LEU A 30 19.42 4.43 -3.90
CA LEU A 30 20.43 4.98 -3.00
C LEU A 30 20.46 4.27 -1.62
N ALA A 31 19.51 3.38 -1.36
CA ALA A 31 19.32 2.69 -0.08
C ALA A 31 20.44 1.70 0.33
N GLY A 32 21.42 1.42 -0.52
CA GLY A 32 22.31 0.27 -0.36
C GLY A 32 21.70 -1.04 -0.89
N GLY A 33 22.56 -1.97 -1.31
CA GLY A 33 22.18 -3.19 -2.04
C GLY A 33 22.31 -3.09 -3.56
N HIS A 34 22.31 -1.87 -4.11
CA HIS A 34 22.70 -1.57 -5.50
C HIS A 34 24.10 -0.93 -5.58
N ASP A 35 24.40 0.02 -4.69
CA ASP A 35 25.71 0.67 -4.56
C ASP A 35 26.28 0.47 -3.14
N LYS A 36 27.57 0.14 -3.02
CA LYS A 36 28.23 -0.20 -1.73
C LYS A 36 28.51 1.03 -0.85
N SER A 37 28.41 2.23 -1.41
CA SER A 37 28.52 3.52 -0.72
C SER A 37 27.95 4.62 -1.60
N VAL A 38 26.91 5.33 -1.15
CA VAL A 38 26.40 6.52 -1.85
C VAL A 38 27.22 7.73 -1.43
N ASP A 39 27.89 8.37 -2.40
CA ASP A 39 28.55 9.65 -2.18
C ASP A 39 27.52 10.79 -2.23
N ILE A 40 27.15 11.32 -1.07
CA ILE A 40 26.06 12.30 -0.91
C ILE A 40 26.31 13.57 -1.76
N PRO A 41 27.49 14.21 -1.75
CA PRO A 41 27.77 15.38 -2.59
C PRO A 41 27.64 15.08 -4.08
N THR A 42 28.18 13.96 -4.57
CA THR A 42 28.04 13.59 -5.99
C THR A 42 26.58 13.35 -6.36
N ALA A 43 25.82 12.61 -5.54
CA ALA A 43 24.40 12.39 -5.79
C ALA A 43 23.59 13.69 -5.78
N ALA A 44 23.88 14.62 -4.88
CA ALA A 44 23.24 15.94 -4.84
C ALA A 44 23.59 16.81 -6.07
N ASN A 45 24.80 16.70 -6.62
CA ASN A 45 25.14 17.38 -7.87
C ASN A 45 24.40 16.79 -9.08
N VAL A 46 24.22 15.47 -9.14
CA VAL A 46 23.42 14.82 -10.19
C VAL A 46 21.92 15.13 -10.04
N MET A 47 21.46 15.34 -8.81
CA MET A 47 20.10 15.81 -8.52
C MET A 47 19.83 17.17 -9.18
N GLU A 48 20.80 18.08 -9.16
CA GLU A 48 20.70 19.40 -9.81
C GLU A 48 20.45 19.26 -11.33
N ASP A 49 21.23 18.41 -12.01
CA ASP A 49 21.02 18.11 -13.44
C ASP A 49 19.60 17.58 -13.70
N THR A 50 19.09 16.73 -12.80
CA THR A 50 17.74 16.15 -12.91
C THR A 50 16.67 17.24 -12.78
N ILE A 51 16.83 18.16 -11.82
CA ILE A 51 15.90 19.28 -11.60
C ILE A 51 15.89 20.21 -12.82
N THR A 52 17.05 20.53 -13.39
CA THR A 52 17.14 21.41 -14.58
C THR A 52 16.43 20.84 -15.82
N CYS A 53 16.22 19.52 -15.87
CA CYS A 53 15.44 18.85 -16.91
C CYS A 53 13.92 18.82 -16.62
N GLY A 54 13.45 19.49 -15.57
CA GLY A 54 12.04 19.52 -15.17
C GLY A 54 11.58 18.33 -14.30
N LEU A 55 12.48 17.41 -13.97
CA LEU A 55 12.23 16.27 -13.07
C LEU A 55 12.57 16.67 -11.62
N ASP A 56 11.84 17.64 -11.09
CA ASP A 56 12.11 18.34 -9.82
C ASP A 56 11.44 17.71 -8.58
N THR A 57 10.75 16.58 -8.74
CA THR A 57 10.00 15.90 -7.67
C THR A 57 10.67 14.58 -7.29
N PHE A 58 10.83 14.33 -5.98
CA PHE A 58 11.60 13.18 -5.46
C PHE A 58 10.81 12.42 -4.39
N ASP A 59 10.82 11.08 -4.44
CA ASP A 59 10.24 10.19 -3.44
C ASP A 59 11.32 9.44 -2.67
N MET A 60 11.18 9.44 -1.33
CA MET A 60 12.03 8.68 -0.42
C MET A 60 11.24 8.04 0.72
N ALA A 61 11.94 7.32 1.60
CA ALA A 61 11.39 6.80 2.85
C ALA A 61 12.45 6.73 3.96
N ASP A 62 11.97 6.71 5.20
CA ASP A 62 12.73 6.56 6.44
C ASP A 62 13.48 5.22 6.60
N HIS A 63 13.13 4.20 5.82
CA HIS A 63 13.60 2.82 5.94
C HIS A 63 14.29 2.27 4.67
N TYR A 64 14.62 3.13 3.71
CA TYR A 64 15.32 2.74 2.47
C TYR A 64 16.75 2.28 2.77
N GLY A 65 16.97 1.01 3.18
CA GLY A 65 18.27 0.44 3.59
C GLY A 65 18.77 -0.81 2.84
N ASP A 66 20.00 -1.22 3.16
CA ASP A 66 20.77 -2.27 2.48
C ASP A 66 19.99 -3.58 2.35
N ALA A 67 19.52 -3.87 1.13
CA ALA A 67 18.86 -5.10 0.72
C ALA A 67 19.77 -6.36 0.80
N GLY A 68 21.06 -6.22 1.09
CA GLY A 68 22.09 -7.26 0.96
C GLY A 68 22.18 -8.31 2.09
N THR A 69 21.31 -8.30 3.10
CA THR A 69 21.33 -9.34 4.15
C THR A 69 20.24 -10.38 3.93
N SER A 70 20.53 -11.66 4.16
CA SER A 70 19.62 -12.82 4.07
C SER A 70 18.47 -12.82 5.09
N ARG A 71 18.02 -11.64 5.53
CA ARG A 71 16.99 -11.45 6.56
C ARG A 71 15.65 -11.12 5.90
N PRO A 72 14.51 -11.59 6.46
CA PRO A 72 13.17 -11.18 6.02
C PRO A 72 13.04 -9.66 5.95
N TYR A 73 12.35 -9.14 4.92
CA TYR A 73 12.16 -7.71 4.65
C TYR A 73 11.63 -6.93 5.87
N TYR A 74 10.87 -7.59 6.77
CA TYR A 74 10.49 -7.00 8.05
C TYR A 74 11.64 -6.75 9.01
N LYS A 75 12.52 -7.74 9.21
CA LYS A 75 13.73 -7.59 10.04
C LYS A 75 14.65 -6.50 9.48
N GLN A 76 14.49 -6.19 8.20
CA GLN A 76 15.14 -5.11 7.48
C GLN A 76 14.48 -3.73 7.67
N CYS A 77 13.20 -3.65 8.02
CA CYS A 77 12.59 -2.39 8.48
C CYS A 77 12.83 -2.19 10.00
N MET A 78 12.93 -3.29 10.76
CA MET A 78 13.01 -3.30 12.24
C MET A 78 14.31 -2.78 12.87
N GLN A 79 15.42 -2.71 12.14
CA GLN A 79 16.77 -2.46 12.73
C GLN A 79 17.48 -1.18 12.25
N PHE A 80 16.82 -0.34 11.46
CA PHE A 80 17.53 0.55 10.52
C PHE A 80 17.47 2.05 10.82
N GLN A 81 16.88 2.46 11.95
CA GLN A 81 16.89 3.87 12.36
C GLN A 81 18.32 4.45 12.61
N THR A 82 19.38 3.62 12.60
CA THR A 82 20.76 4.02 12.95
C THR A 82 21.84 3.76 11.89
N ARG A 83 21.53 3.21 10.70
CA ARG A 83 22.57 2.89 9.67
C ARG A 83 22.60 3.95 8.54
N HIS A 84 23.79 4.45 8.23
CA HIS A 84 24.04 5.55 7.28
C HIS A 84 23.51 5.33 5.85
N LEU A 85 23.43 4.07 5.39
CA LEU A 85 22.91 3.75 4.05
C LEU A 85 21.38 3.86 3.95
N THR A 86 20.68 3.74 5.08
CA THR A 86 19.21 3.70 5.13
C THR A 86 18.52 5.06 4.87
N VAL A 87 19.32 6.11 4.99
CA VAL A 87 18.87 7.50 5.08
C VAL A 87 19.49 8.37 4.00
N ALA A 88 20.30 7.77 3.11
CA ALA A 88 21.02 8.46 2.06
C ALA A 88 20.10 9.36 1.19
N PRO A 89 18.88 8.93 0.80
CA PRO A 89 17.94 9.81 0.08
C PRO A 89 17.63 11.13 0.80
N GLU A 90 17.24 11.06 2.09
CA GLU A 90 16.91 12.26 2.88
C GLU A 90 18.15 13.14 3.07
N LEU A 91 19.32 12.53 3.25
CA LEU A 91 20.59 13.26 3.39
C LEU A 91 21.05 13.92 2.08
N VAL A 92 20.80 13.31 0.92
CA VAL A 92 21.06 13.90 -0.41
C VAL A 92 20.19 15.13 -0.61
N VAL A 93 18.90 15.04 -0.30
CA VAL A 93 17.96 16.17 -0.30
C VAL A 93 18.41 17.28 0.64
N GLY A 94 18.87 16.92 1.84
CA GLY A 94 19.42 17.87 2.81
C GLY A 94 20.73 18.50 2.38
N HIS A 95 21.62 17.76 1.72
CA HIS A 95 22.83 18.32 1.14
C HIS A 95 22.49 19.34 0.06
N HIS A 96 21.60 18.98 -0.88
CA HIS A 96 21.11 19.90 -1.89
C HIS A 96 20.47 21.15 -1.27
N ASN A 97 19.65 21.04 -0.23
CA ASN A 97 19.04 22.20 0.44
C ASN A 97 20.08 23.16 1.06
N ARG A 98 21.27 22.66 1.40
CA ARG A 98 22.38 23.48 1.92
C ARG A 98 23.26 24.08 0.83
N THR A 99 23.40 23.41 -0.31
CA THR A 99 24.38 23.78 -1.34
C THR A 99 23.78 24.40 -2.60
N SER A 100 22.47 24.24 -2.84
CA SER A 100 21.76 24.76 -4.01
C SER A 100 20.55 25.60 -3.60
N LYS A 101 20.17 26.56 -4.46
CA LYS A 101 18.95 27.37 -4.33
C LYS A 101 17.83 26.91 -5.25
N THR A 102 18.07 25.92 -6.09
CA THR A 102 17.09 25.43 -7.05
C THR A 102 15.93 24.79 -6.32
N SER A 103 14.70 25.13 -6.74
CA SER A 103 13.51 24.61 -6.10
C SER A 103 13.32 23.13 -6.44
N LYS A 104 12.78 22.38 -5.48
CA LYS A 104 12.41 20.97 -5.65
C LYS A 104 11.25 20.63 -4.74
N VAL A 105 10.58 19.52 -5.03
CA VAL A 105 9.55 18.94 -4.17
C VAL A 105 10.08 17.62 -3.61
N ALA A 106 10.02 17.43 -2.30
CA ALA A 106 10.55 16.25 -1.63
C ALA A 106 9.47 15.55 -0.80
N PHE A 107 9.10 14.35 -1.24
CA PHE A 107 8.22 13.45 -0.51
C PHE A 107 9.06 12.52 0.36
N THR A 108 8.62 12.25 1.58
CA THR A 108 9.17 11.14 2.37
C THR A 108 8.04 10.26 2.89
N LYS A 109 8.41 9.17 3.56
CA LYS A 109 7.49 8.15 4.05
C LYS A 109 7.90 7.73 5.44
N TRP A 110 6.91 7.64 6.33
CA TRP A 110 7.03 7.01 7.63
C TRP A 110 6.46 5.59 7.56
N CYS A 111 7.34 4.60 7.69
CA CYS A 111 6.99 3.18 7.66
C CYS A 111 7.33 2.54 9.01
N PRO A 112 6.56 2.84 10.06
CA PRO A 112 6.85 2.32 11.38
C PRO A 112 6.63 0.81 11.43
N LYS A 113 7.46 0.12 12.22
CA LYS A 113 7.31 -1.30 12.56
C LYS A 113 5.90 -1.56 13.15
N GLU A 114 5.20 -2.62 12.69
CA GLU A 114 3.90 -3.05 13.26
C GLU A 114 2.81 -1.95 13.28
N ASN A 115 2.97 -0.84 12.53
CA ASN A 115 2.20 0.42 12.58
C ASN A 115 2.75 1.51 13.53
N GLY A 116 3.66 1.18 14.44
CA GLY A 116 4.34 2.13 15.33
C GLY A 116 3.77 2.17 16.74
N ILE A 117 3.91 3.32 17.40
CA ILE A 117 3.44 3.54 18.76
C ILE A 117 2.37 4.62 18.75
N LYS A 118 1.24 4.38 19.42
CA LYS A 118 0.04 5.25 19.50
C LYS A 118 0.27 6.55 20.29
N THR A 119 1.40 7.22 20.14
CA THR A 119 1.74 8.44 20.88
C THR A 119 2.18 9.56 19.93
N PHE A 120 1.72 10.78 20.24
CA PHE A 120 2.12 11.98 19.51
C PHE A 120 3.66 12.14 19.48
N ALA A 121 4.33 11.90 20.62
CA ALA A 121 5.79 12.01 20.71
C ALA A 121 6.54 11.07 19.75
N ASN A 122 5.99 9.88 19.45
CA ASN A 122 6.60 8.96 18.49
C ASN A 122 6.46 9.48 17.05
N ALA A 123 5.25 9.94 16.69
CA ALA A 123 5.01 10.54 15.38
C ALA A 123 5.83 11.82 15.18
N GLU A 124 5.89 12.68 16.19
CA GLU A 124 6.67 13.92 16.17
C GLU A 124 8.17 13.63 16.02
N ALA A 125 8.72 12.69 16.79
CA ALA A 125 10.13 12.33 16.67
C ALA A 125 10.48 11.79 15.27
N ALA A 126 9.59 11.02 14.64
CA ALA A 126 9.79 10.53 13.27
C ALA A 126 9.80 11.69 12.25
N VAL A 127 8.86 12.63 12.38
CA VAL A 127 8.75 13.80 11.48
C VAL A 127 9.93 14.75 11.67
N ASP A 128 10.31 15.06 12.90
CA ASP A 128 11.44 15.94 13.22
C ASP A 128 12.77 15.36 12.72
N LEU A 129 12.93 14.03 12.82
CA LEU A 129 14.10 13.35 12.27
C LEU A 129 14.18 13.47 10.75
N ALA A 130 13.06 13.29 10.04
CA ALA A 130 12.99 13.44 8.58
C ALA A 130 13.28 14.88 8.15
N LEU A 131 12.67 15.87 8.83
CA LEU A 131 12.92 17.31 8.62
C LEU A 131 14.41 17.65 8.82
N SER A 132 15.01 17.14 9.89
CA SER A 132 16.43 17.34 10.20
C SER A 132 17.35 16.80 9.09
N ARG A 133 17.10 15.57 8.63
CA ARG A 133 17.91 14.93 7.57
C ARG A 133 17.78 15.65 6.23
N MET A 134 16.55 15.98 5.85
CA MET A 134 16.24 16.74 4.62
C MET A 134 16.61 18.21 4.72
N GLY A 135 17.01 18.73 5.89
CA GLY A 135 17.39 20.11 6.08
C GLY A 135 16.29 21.10 5.69
N GLN A 136 15.03 20.80 6.04
CA GLN A 136 13.86 21.62 5.71
C GLN A 136 12.94 21.79 6.93
N GLN A 137 12.09 22.82 6.90
CA GLN A 137 11.15 23.14 8.00
C GLN A 137 9.76 22.51 7.81
N LYS A 138 9.46 22.05 6.59
CA LYS A 138 8.19 21.42 6.22
C LYS A 138 8.46 20.29 5.24
N ILE A 139 7.80 19.16 5.43
CA ILE A 139 7.75 18.05 4.47
C ILE A 139 6.64 18.34 3.47
N ASP A 140 6.91 18.35 2.16
CA ASP A 140 5.88 18.67 1.15
C ASP A 140 4.72 17.65 1.16
N LEU A 141 5.08 16.36 1.18
CA LEU A 141 4.15 15.24 1.31
C LEU A 141 4.79 14.16 2.20
N LEU A 142 4.11 13.81 3.29
CA LEU A 142 4.48 12.68 4.15
C LEU A 142 3.53 11.51 3.91
N GLN A 143 4.07 10.37 3.52
CA GLN A 143 3.30 9.16 3.28
C GLN A 143 3.37 8.22 4.49
N TYR A 144 2.25 7.60 4.87
CA TYR A 144 2.19 6.63 5.96
C TYR A 144 1.87 5.23 5.44
N HIS A 145 2.58 4.22 5.94
CA HIS A 145 2.32 2.82 5.61
C HIS A 145 1.74 2.06 6.81
N ALA A 146 0.54 1.49 6.63
CA ALA A 146 -0.10 0.61 7.60
C ALA A 146 0.14 -0.86 7.22
N TRP A 147 0.70 -1.61 8.17
CA TRP A 147 1.00 -3.04 8.06
C TRP A 147 -0.20 -3.93 8.43
N ASP A 148 -1.01 -3.51 9.41
CA ASP A 148 -2.15 -4.30 9.90
C ASP A 148 -3.33 -3.37 10.23
N PHE A 149 -4.46 -3.56 9.57
CA PHE A 149 -5.67 -2.75 9.80
C PHE A 149 -6.51 -3.23 10.98
N SER A 150 -6.27 -4.44 11.48
CA SER A 150 -6.89 -4.97 12.70
C SER A 150 -6.32 -4.36 13.99
N ASP A 151 -5.15 -3.73 13.91
CA ASP A 151 -4.59 -2.89 14.97
C ASP A 151 -4.90 -1.41 14.69
N ASP A 152 -5.55 -0.72 15.62
CA ASP A 152 -5.96 0.67 15.44
C ASP A 152 -4.83 1.71 15.58
N THR A 153 -3.56 1.29 15.71
CA THR A 153 -2.42 2.21 15.80
C THR A 153 -2.37 3.22 14.65
N TYR A 154 -2.69 2.80 13.44
CA TYR A 154 -2.67 3.70 12.28
C TYR A 154 -3.67 4.84 12.41
N LEU A 155 -4.83 4.64 13.06
CA LEU A 155 -5.82 5.70 13.29
C LEU A 155 -5.27 6.79 14.21
N HIS A 156 -4.58 6.39 15.28
CA HIS A 156 -3.91 7.32 16.19
C HIS A 156 -2.79 8.06 15.47
N ASN A 157 -1.94 7.33 14.73
CA ASN A 157 -0.82 7.93 14.03
C ASN A 157 -1.26 8.90 12.92
N LEU A 158 -2.30 8.58 12.14
CA LEU A 158 -2.87 9.52 11.17
C LEU A 158 -3.45 10.77 11.84
N THR A 159 -4.02 10.64 13.05
CA THR A 159 -4.47 11.80 13.83
C THR A 159 -3.29 12.68 14.24
N HIS A 160 -2.21 12.07 14.75
CA HIS A 160 -1.00 12.81 15.13
C HIS A 160 -0.31 13.46 13.93
N LEU A 161 -0.26 12.80 12.77
CA LEU A 161 0.25 13.39 11.53
C LEU A 161 -0.60 14.59 11.09
N HIS A 162 -1.92 14.52 11.26
CA HIS A 162 -2.79 15.66 10.99
C HIS A 162 -2.55 16.83 11.97
N ASP A 163 -2.25 16.56 13.24
CA ASP A 163 -1.86 17.61 14.18
C ASP A 163 -0.50 18.25 13.78
N LEU A 164 0.47 17.45 13.35
CA LEU A 164 1.76 17.94 12.83
C LEU A 164 1.60 18.72 11.52
N GLN A 165 0.62 18.37 10.69
CA GLN A 165 0.21 19.14 9.51
C GLN A 165 -0.34 20.52 9.91
N LYS A 166 -1.22 20.59 10.92
CA LYS A 166 -1.72 21.87 11.46
C LYS A 166 -0.61 22.73 12.06
N GLN A 167 0.42 22.11 12.62
CA GLN A 167 1.62 22.79 13.13
C GLN A 167 2.57 23.27 12.01
N GLY A 168 2.28 22.96 10.75
CA GLY A 168 3.07 23.38 9.59
C GLY A 168 4.31 22.53 9.31
N LYS A 169 4.55 21.45 10.07
CA LYS A 169 5.65 20.51 9.84
C LYS A 169 5.43 19.61 8.62
N ILE A 170 4.17 19.38 8.24
CA ILE A 170 3.76 18.57 7.08
C ILE A 170 2.85 19.42 6.18
N GLY A 171 3.07 19.37 4.87
CA GLY A 171 2.20 19.98 3.86
C GLY A 171 0.98 19.12 3.59
N LEU A 172 1.19 17.95 2.98
CA LEU A 172 0.13 16.97 2.67
C LEU A 172 0.41 15.62 3.32
N ILE A 173 -0.65 14.85 3.58
CA ILE A 173 -0.57 13.48 4.11
C ILE A 173 -0.98 12.51 3.00
N GLY A 174 -0.13 11.54 2.73
CA GLY A 174 -0.39 10.43 1.81
C GLY A 174 -0.42 9.09 2.53
N LEU A 175 -0.91 8.08 1.84
CA LEU A 175 -0.84 6.67 2.25
C LEU A 175 0.06 5.89 1.29
N THR A 176 0.40 4.66 1.67
CA THR A 176 1.14 3.74 0.80
C THR A 176 0.58 2.35 0.95
N ASN A 177 0.25 1.72 -0.18
CA ASN A 177 -0.29 0.38 -0.24
C ASN A 177 -1.58 0.24 0.59
N THR A 178 -2.48 1.22 0.57
CA THR A 178 -3.81 1.09 1.20
C THR A 178 -4.83 0.66 0.17
N ASP A 179 -5.56 -0.42 0.43
CA ASP A 179 -6.61 -0.92 -0.46
C ASP A 179 -7.84 0.00 -0.50
N ALA A 180 -8.76 -0.25 -1.43
CA ALA A 180 -9.90 0.63 -1.68
C ALA A 180 -10.86 0.69 -0.47
N ALA A 181 -11.03 -0.42 0.24
CA ALA A 181 -11.94 -0.52 1.37
C ALA A 181 -11.46 0.34 2.55
N HIS A 182 -10.18 0.19 2.94
CA HIS A 182 -9.59 0.98 4.01
C HIS A 182 -9.37 2.44 3.62
N LEU A 183 -9.03 2.73 2.35
CA LEU A 183 -8.94 4.10 1.85
C LEU A 183 -10.28 4.81 1.97
N GLN A 184 -11.37 4.19 1.47
CA GLN A 184 -12.71 4.76 1.58
C GLN A 184 -13.13 4.95 3.03
N MET A 185 -12.86 3.97 3.90
CA MET A 185 -13.16 4.06 5.33
C MET A 185 -12.48 5.26 6.00
N LEU A 186 -11.20 5.49 5.71
CA LEU A 186 -10.45 6.64 6.24
C LEU A 186 -11.01 7.98 5.72
N LEU A 187 -11.38 8.04 4.44
CA LEU A 187 -11.94 9.25 3.82
C LEU A 187 -13.34 9.56 4.34
N ASP A 188 -14.19 8.55 4.54
CA ASP A 188 -15.51 8.70 5.17
C ASP A 188 -15.38 9.13 6.64
N SER A 189 -14.28 8.76 7.30
CA SER A 189 -13.89 9.23 8.64
C SER A 189 -13.25 10.63 8.65
N LYS A 190 -13.15 11.29 7.50
CA LYS A 190 -12.62 12.66 7.32
C LYS A 190 -11.12 12.81 7.56
N PHE A 191 -10.33 11.75 7.44
CA PHE A 191 -8.87 11.89 7.39
C PHE A 191 -8.46 12.64 6.10
N PRO A 192 -7.57 13.65 6.19
CA PRO A 192 -7.22 14.51 5.05
C PRO A 192 -6.14 13.86 4.16
N ILE A 193 -6.46 12.70 3.60
CA ILE A 193 -5.56 11.96 2.71
C ILE A 193 -5.52 12.63 1.34
N ALA A 194 -4.32 12.91 0.85
CA ALA A 194 -4.05 13.58 -0.42
C ALA A 194 -3.60 12.61 -1.52
N THR A 195 -2.82 11.58 -1.15
CA THR A 195 -2.32 10.59 -2.10
C THR A 195 -2.37 9.17 -1.56
N ASN A 196 -2.29 8.20 -2.46
CA ASN A 196 -2.00 6.80 -2.14
C ASN A 196 -0.93 6.27 -3.12
N GLN A 197 0.21 5.82 -2.60
CA GLN A 197 1.30 5.27 -3.40
C GLN A 197 1.09 3.76 -3.59
N LEU A 198 0.95 3.31 -4.85
CA LEU A 198 0.42 1.99 -5.19
C LEU A 198 1.21 1.32 -6.33
N PRO A 199 1.31 -0.02 -6.35
CA PRO A 199 1.86 -0.72 -7.51
C PRO A 199 0.89 -0.59 -8.68
N THR A 200 1.38 -0.15 -9.83
CA THR A 200 0.56 -0.03 -11.05
C THR A 200 1.46 -0.15 -12.27
N SER A 201 1.10 -1.04 -13.19
CA SER A 201 1.83 -1.27 -14.43
C SER A 201 0.87 -1.73 -15.53
N VAL A 202 1.38 -1.97 -16.73
CA VAL A 202 0.59 -2.56 -17.82
C VAL A 202 0.05 -3.96 -17.47
N ILE A 203 0.64 -4.68 -16.50
CA ILE A 203 0.14 -6.02 -16.09
C ILE A 203 -0.57 -6.01 -14.72
N ASP A 204 -0.21 -5.11 -13.81
CA ASP A 204 -0.90 -4.97 -12.53
C ASP A 204 -2.07 -4.00 -12.68
N ARG A 205 -3.24 -4.58 -12.97
CA ARG A 205 -4.47 -3.85 -13.26
C ARG A 205 -5.34 -3.61 -12.02
N ARG A 206 -4.91 -4.00 -10.82
CA ARG A 206 -5.76 -3.89 -9.61
C ARG A 206 -6.28 -2.47 -9.34
N LEU A 207 -5.50 -1.44 -9.72
CA LEU A 207 -5.95 -0.06 -9.67
C LEU A 207 -7.20 0.18 -10.54
N THR A 208 -7.22 -0.31 -11.78
CA THR A 208 -8.24 0.02 -12.80
C THR A 208 -9.34 -1.02 -12.94
N SER A 209 -9.07 -2.30 -12.63
CA SER A 209 -10.09 -3.36 -12.62
C SER A 209 -10.86 -3.44 -11.30
N GLY A 210 -10.29 -2.90 -10.21
CA GLY A 210 -10.90 -2.84 -8.89
C GLY A 210 -11.61 -1.51 -8.59
N ARG A 211 -12.02 -1.35 -7.32
CA ARG A 211 -12.69 -0.13 -6.82
C ARG A 211 -11.75 1.03 -6.56
N LEU A 212 -10.44 0.80 -6.55
CA LEU A 212 -9.45 1.76 -6.07
C LEU A 212 -9.43 3.05 -6.91
N ASN A 213 -9.45 2.92 -8.24
CA ASN A 213 -9.54 4.08 -9.13
C ASN A 213 -10.82 4.90 -8.89
N GLU A 214 -11.97 4.24 -8.69
CA GLU A 214 -13.24 4.93 -8.41
C GLU A 214 -13.19 5.68 -7.07
N VAL A 215 -12.64 5.08 -6.02
CA VAL A 215 -12.47 5.72 -4.72
C VAL A 215 -11.53 6.92 -4.84
N CYS A 216 -10.39 6.77 -5.52
CA CYS A 216 -9.44 7.85 -5.74
C CYS A 216 -10.08 9.05 -6.47
N LEU A 217 -10.84 8.80 -7.53
CA LEU A 217 -11.54 9.84 -8.27
C LEU A 217 -12.64 10.51 -7.44
N LYS A 218 -13.45 9.73 -6.71
CA LYS A 218 -14.56 10.24 -5.89
C LYS A 218 -14.11 11.21 -4.80
N TYR A 219 -12.97 10.94 -4.16
CA TYR A 219 -12.48 11.73 -3.03
C TYR A 219 -11.30 12.65 -3.36
N ASP A 220 -10.94 12.76 -4.65
CA ASP A 220 -9.77 13.51 -5.13
C ASP A 220 -8.47 13.10 -4.42
N VAL A 221 -8.21 11.79 -4.37
CA VAL A 221 -6.94 11.23 -3.89
C VAL A 221 -6.07 10.90 -5.09
N GLY A 222 -4.88 11.50 -5.16
CA GLY A 222 -3.93 11.25 -6.24
C GLY A 222 -3.18 9.93 -6.08
N VAL A 223 -3.08 9.14 -7.15
CA VAL A 223 -2.23 7.94 -7.16
C VAL A 223 -0.81 8.32 -7.54
N LEU A 224 0.15 7.85 -6.73
CA LEU A 224 1.57 7.84 -7.06
C LEU A 224 1.96 6.41 -7.43
N ALA A 225 2.00 6.12 -8.72
CA ALA A 225 2.17 4.76 -9.24
C ALA A 225 3.64 4.35 -9.17
N TYR A 226 3.97 3.28 -8.44
CA TYR A 226 5.30 2.66 -8.48
C TYR A 226 5.25 1.31 -9.17
N GLY A 227 6.41 0.77 -9.53
CA GLY A 227 6.48 -0.55 -10.19
C GLY A 227 6.01 -0.55 -11.64
N THR A 228 5.78 0.62 -12.21
CA THR A 228 5.41 0.88 -13.61
C THR A 228 6.24 0.11 -14.62
N LEU A 229 7.54 -0.07 -14.35
CA LEU A 229 8.48 -0.76 -15.25
C LEU A 229 8.84 -2.18 -14.80
N LEU A 230 8.18 -2.72 -13.76
CA LEU A 230 8.42 -4.06 -13.24
C LEU A 230 9.90 -4.34 -12.92
N GLY A 231 10.59 -3.36 -12.32
CA GLY A 231 12.01 -3.47 -11.99
C GLY A 231 12.95 -3.54 -13.20
N GLY A 232 12.44 -3.24 -14.40
CA GLY A 232 13.16 -3.26 -15.67
C GLY A 232 12.68 -4.34 -16.65
N PHE A 233 11.74 -5.20 -16.25
CA PHE A 233 11.19 -6.22 -17.15
C PHE A 233 10.45 -5.62 -18.36
N LEU A 234 9.79 -4.47 -18.20
CA LEU A 234 9.16 -3.75 -19.31
C LEU A 234 10.20 -2.96 -20.11
N SER A 235 11.10 -3.68 -20.80
CA SER A 235 12.13 -3.12 -21.67
C SER A 235 12.51 -4.07 -22.81
N GLU A 236 13.17 -3.52 -23.83
CA GLU A 236 13.64 -4.25 -25.02
C GLU A 236 14.60 -5.40 -24.66
N THR A 237 15.29 -5.29 -23.52
CA THR A 237 16.22 -6.31 -23.02
C THR A 237 15.55 -7.66 -22.83
N TRP A 238 14.25 -7.67 -22.49
CA TRP A 238 13.48 -8.87 -22.17
C TRP A 238 12.57 -9.35 -23.29
N LEU A 239 12.44 -8.59 -24.37
CA LEU A 239 11.60 -8.94 -25.51
C LEU A 239 12.14 -10.19 -26.22
N GLY A 240 11.29 -11.19 -26.42
CA GLY A 240 11.62 -12.45 -27.07
C GLY A 240 12.63 -13.31 -26.29
N LYS A 241 12.89 -12.99 -25.02
CA LYS A 241 13.80 -13.76 -24.16
C LYS A 241 13.05 -14.84 -23.40
N PRO A 242 13.68 -16.00 -23.15
CA PRO A 242 13.12 -16.97 -22.22
C PRO A 242 13.09 -16.40 -20.80
N GLU A 243 12.18 -16.93 -19.98
CA GLU A 243 12.12 -16.60 -18.55
C GLU A 243 13.48 -16.86 -17.87
N PRO A 244 13.92 -15.99 -16.94
CA PRO A 244 15.14 -16.21 -16.17
C PRO A 244 15.14 -17.57 -15.45
N ALA A 245 16.00 -18.50 -15.91
CA ALA A 245 16.14 -19.80 -15.26
C ALA A 245 16.79 -19.71 -13.86
N ASP A 246 17.72 -18.77 -13.66
CA ASP A 246 18.41 -18.56 -12.38
C ASP A 246 17.92 -17.28 -11.69
N ILE A 247 16.86 -17.41 -10.91
CA ILE A 247 16.25 -16.32 -10.13
C ILE A 247 17.26 -15.71 -9.14
N SER A 248 18.27 -16.47 -8.68
CA SER A 248 19.22 -16.00 -7.68
C SER A 248 20.06 -14.82 -8.18
N ARG A 249 20.35 -14.78 -9.50
CA ARG A 249 21.10 -13.71 -10.19
C ARG A 249 20.30 -12.44 -10.41
N LEU A 250 18.98 -12.50 -10.28
CA LEU A 250 18.14 -11.32 -10.40
C LEU A 250 18.37 -10.39 -9.21
N ASN A 251 18.35 -9.08 -9.50
CA ASN A 251 18.29 -8.08 -8.43
C ASN A 251 16.93 -8.18 -7.70
N TRP A 252 16.84 -7.56 -6.52
CA TRP A 252 15.65 -7.63 -5.68
C TRP A 252 14.37 -7.12 -6.35
N SER A 253 14.45 -6.04 -7.13
CA SER A 253 13.30 -5.52 -7.87
C SER A 253 12.82 -6.54 -8.90
N LEU A 254 13.72 -7.11 -9.69
CA LEU A 254 13.36 -8.16 -10.65
C LEU A 254 12.78 -9.40 -9.94
N LYS A 255 13.32 -9.81 -8.79
CA LYS A 255 12.73 -10.90 -7.99
C LYS A 255 11.30 -10.59 -7.56
N LYS A 256 11.04 -9.36 -7.08
CA LYS A 256 9.69 -8.91 -6.71
C LYS A 256 8.76 -9.00 -7.92
N TYR A 257 9.11 -8.36 -9.03
CA TYR A 257 8.20 -8.24 -10.16
C TYR A 257 8.08 -9.50 -11.03
N LEU A 258 9.02 -10.43 -10.96
CA LEU A 258 8.82 -11.76 -11.53
C LEU A 258 7.63 -12.49 -10.88
N ARG A 259 7.40 -12.28 -9.57
CA ARG A 259 6.21 -12.80 -8.87
C ARG A 259 4.91 -12.17 -9.39
N PHE A 260 4.92 -10.87 -9.68
CA PHE A 260 3.78 -10.20 -10.32
C PHE A 260 3.50 -10.81 -11.69
N ILE A 261 4.54 -11.10 -12.49
CA ILE A 261 4.40 -11.75 -13.79
C ILE A 261 3.79 -13.16 -13.64
N TRP A 262 4.23 -13.95 -12.65
CA TRP A 262 3.65 -15.27 -12.38
C TRP A 262 2.16 -15.21 -12.01
N GLU A 263 1.80 -14.33 -11.08
CA GLU A 263 0.39 -14.15 -10.70
C GLU A 263 -0.45 -13.64 -11.88
N ALA A 264 0.10 -12.74 -12.70
CA ALA A 264 -0.55 -12.20 -13.89
C ALA A 264 -0.69 -13.20 -15.06
N GLY A 265 -0.31 -14.47 -14.90
CA GLY A 265 -0.48 -15.52 -15.91
C GLY A 265 0.81 -16.15 -16.42
N GLY A 266 1.96 -15.67 -15.96
CA GLY A 266 3.28 -16.22 -16.31
C GLY A 266 3.97 -15.50 -17.47
N TRP A 267 5.11 -16.05 -17.87
CA TRP A 267 6.02 -15.38 -18.80
C TRP A 267 5.46 -15.23 -20.21
N GLU A 268 4.69 -16.20 -20.70
CA GLU A 268 4.17 -16.19 -22.07
C GLU A 268 3.13 -15.07 -22.28
N PRO A 269 2.09 -14.89 -21.41
CA PRO A 269 1.24 -13.70 -21.47
C PRO A 269 2.00 -12.38 -21.33
N PHE A 270 3.03 -12.36 -20.48
CA PHE A 270 3.88 -11.18 -20.31
C PHE A 270 4.67 -10.83 -21.59
N GLN A 271 5.16 -11.82 -22.34
CA GLN A 271 5.82 -11.59 -23.63
C GLN A 271 4.87 -11.00 -24.67
N ARG A 272 3.61 -11.45 -24.74
CA ARG A 272 2.61 -10.82 -25.62
C ARG A 272 2.39 -9.35 -25.31
N VAL A 273 2.37 -8.98 -24.03
CA VAL A 273 2.30 -7.57 -23.60
C VAL A 273 3.55 -6.81 -24.02
N LEU A 274 4.75 -7.38 -23.85
CA LEU A 274 6.00 -6.77 -24.33
C LEU A 274 6.02 -6.55 -25.85
N GLU A 275 5.52 -7.52 -26.61
CA GLU A 275 5.41 -7.43 -28.07
C GLU A 275 4.47 -6.30 -28.50
N ALA A 276 3.29 -6.21 -27.87
CA ALA A 276 2.35 -5.12 -28.10
C ALA A 276 2.96 -3.75 -27.77
N LEU A 277 3.61 -3.62 -26.60
CA LEU A 277 4.30 -2.39 -26.23
C LEU A 277 5.43 -2.05 -27.21
N ASN A 278 6.16 -3.04 -27.72
CA ASN A 278 7.19 -2.83 -28.73
C ASN A 278 6.60 -2.32 -30.05
N VAL A 279 5.49 -2.88 -30.51
CA VAL A 279 4.82 -2.40 -31.74
C VAL A 279 4.43 -0.93 -31.60
N VAL A 280 3.85 -0.54 -30.46
CA VAL A 280 3.52 0.87 -30.17
C VAL A 280 4.79 1.72 -30.08
N ALA A 281 5.83 1.22 -29.42
CA ALA A 281 7.12 1.92 -29.27
C ALA A 281 7.75 2.22 -30.64
N GLN A 282 7.73 1.26 -31.57
CA GLN A 282 8.22 1.46 -32.94
C GLN A 282 7.38 2.47 -33.74
N ARG A 283 6.05 2.50 -33.57
CA ARG A 283 5.19 3.49 -34.24
C ARG A 283 5.53 4.92 -33.83
N HIS A 284 5.79 5.13 -32.54
CA HIS A 284 6.08 6.45 -31.98
C HIS A 284 7.57 6.81 -31.95
N GLY A 285 8.45 5.87 -32.30
CA GLY A 285 9.91 6.08 -32.28
C GLY A 285 10.48 6.27 -30.88
N VAL A 286 9.88 5.61 -29.87
CA VAL A 286 10.27 5.67 -28.45
C VAL A 286 10.61 4.28 -27.93
N SER A 287 11.01 4.17 -26.66
CA SER A 287 11.31 2.90 -26.00
C SER A 287 10.06 2.23 -25.39
N ILE A 288 10.12 0.91 -25.17
CA ILE A 288 9.09 0.13 -24.45
C ILE A 288 8.81 0.73 -23.05
N PRO A 289 9.82 1.11 -22.24
CA PRO A 289 9.59 1.81 -20.99
C PRO A 289 8.79 3.11 -21.13
N ALA A 290 8.99 3.88 -22.21
CA ALA A 290 8.25 5.11 -22.45
C ALA A 290 6.76 4.84 -22.70
N VAL A 291 6.44 3.82 -23.52
CA VAL A 291 5.06 3.36 -23.75
C VAL A 291 4.40 2.87 -22.47
N ALA A 292 5.07 1.99 -21.71
CA ALA A 292 4.55 1.48 -20.45
C ALA A 292 4.30 2.60 -19.42
N THR A 293 5.18 3.60 -19.39
CA THR A 293 5.07 4.76 -18.51
C THR A 293 3.91 5.66 -18.91
N ARG A 294 3.79 6.01 -20.20
CA ARG A 294 2.70 6.82 -20.73
C ARG A 294 1.34 6.15 -20.48
N PHE A 295 1.25 4.83 -20.70
CA PHE A 295 0.04 4.06 -20.42
C PHE A 295 -0.44 4.23 -18.97
N VAL A 296 0.46 4.13 -18.00
CA VAL A 296 0.10 4.32 -16.58
C VAL A 296 -0.19 5.78 -16.25
N LEU A 297 0.53 6.73 -16.85
CA LEU A 297 0.26 8.16 -16.68
C LEU A 297 -1.12 8.55 -17.20
N ASP A 298 -1.65 7.89 -18.23
CA ASP A 298 -2.98 8.20 -18.78
C ASP A 298 -4.14 7.68 -17.93
N ILE A 299 -3.88 6.90 -16.87
CA ILE A 299 -4.91 6.51 -15.91
C ILE A 299 -5.38 7.77 -15.15
N PRO A 300 -6.69 8.11 -15.15
CA PRO A 300 -7.17 9.40 -14.63
C PRO A 300 -6.80 9.73 -13.17
N SER A 301 -6.72 8.72 -12.29
CA SER A 301 -6.34 8.91 -10.89
C SER A 301 -4.83 9.08 -10.68
N VAL A 302 -3.99 8.72 -11.66
CA VAL A 302 -2.54 8.78 -11.56
C VAL A 302 -2.05 10.22 -11.73
N LYS A 303 -1.54 10.78 -10.64
CA LYS A 303 -0.89 12.09 -10.65
C LYS A 303 0.53 11.99 -11.15
N ALA A 304 1.26 10.95 -10.74
CA ALA A 304 2.61 10.71 -11.22
C ALA A 304 3.01 9.24 -11.15
N VAL A 305 3.96 8.85 -11.99
CA VAL A 305 4.71 7.60 -11.84
C VAL A 305 5.98 7.83 -11.04
N ILE A 306 6.41 6.83 -10.27
CA ILE A 306 7.67 6.84 -9.53
C ILE A 306 8.66 5.92 -10.26
N VAL A 307 9.70 6.53 -10.85
CA VAL A 307 10.75 5.84 -11.60
C VAL A 307 12.05 5.91 -10.81
N GLY A 308 12.77 4.78 -10.72
CA GLY A 308 13.98 4.67 -9.90
C GLY A 308 15.13 5.47 -10.50
N THR A 309 15.75 6.32 -9.68
CA THR A 309 16.87 7.17 -10.08
C THR A 309 18.08 6.88 -9.20
N ARG A 310 19.22 6.51 -9.83
CA ARG A 310 20.47 6.15 -9.13
C ARG A 310 21.34 7.34 -8.73
N LEU A 311 21.06 8.54 -9.25
CA LEU A 311 21.85 9.76 -9.05
C LEU A 311 23.38 9.53 -9.21
N SER A 312 23.76 8.72 -10.20
CA SER A 312 25.14 8.44 -10.59
C SER A 312 25.53 9.21 -11.88
N ALA A 313 26.80 9.13 -12.29
CA ALA A 313 27.28 9.75 -13.53
C ALA A 313 26.49 9.34 -14.79
N ASP A 314 25.93 8.12 -14.80
CA ASP A 314 25.11 7.60 -15.92
C ASP A 314 23.67 8.14 -15.91
N SER A 315 23.26 8.89 -14.88
CA SER A 315 21.87 9.35 -14.74
C SER A 315 21.39 10.21 -15.91
N ARG A 316 22.29 10.92 -16.60
CA ARG A 316 21.93 11.72 -17.80
C ARG A 316 21.36 10.86 -18.93
N LEU A 317 21.86 9.63 -19.10
CA LEU A 317 21.32 8.69 -20.09
C LEU A 317 19.92 8.22 -19.70
N HIS A 318 19.68 8.02 -18.40
CA HIS A 318 18.37 7.63 -17.87
C HIS A 318 17.35 8.77 -17.94
N ILE A 319 17.77 10.03 -17.69
CA ILE A 319 16.92 11.22 -17.83
C ILE A 319 16.38 11.32 -19.26
N ALA A 320 17.24 11.24 -20.27
CA ALA A 320 16.81 11.35 -21.67
C ALA A 320 15.74 10.30 -22.03
N ARG A 321 15.94 9.05 -21.60
CA ARG A 321 14.96 7.96 -21.81
C ARG A 321 13.66 8.17 -21.04
N ASN A 322 13.74 8.67 -19.82
CA ASN A 322 12.56 8.97 -19.01
C ASN A 322 11.70 10.07 -19.66
N LEU A 323 12.33 11.05 -20.32
CA LEU A 323 11.62 12.15 -21.00
C LEU A 323 10.85 11.68 -22.25
N GLU A 324 11.20 10.54 -22.86
CA GLU A 324 10.45 9.98 -23.99
C GLU A 324 8.97 9.75 -23.66
N ALA A 325 8.63 9.46 -22.39
CA ALA A 325 7.25 9.29 -21.96
C ALA A 325 6.37 10.54 -22.15
N PHE A 326 6.98 11.71 -22.35
CA PHE A 326 6.31 13.00 -22.57
C PHE A 326 6.40 13.49 -24.02
N SER A 327 7.00 12.72 -24.94
CA SER A 327 7.18 13.12 -26.33
C SER A 327 6.07 12.65 -27.28
N PHE A 328 5.09 11.90 -26.78
CA PHE A 328 4.02 11.29 -27.58
C PHE A 328 2.74 11.10 -26.75
N GLN A 329 1.66 10.75 -27.43
CA GLN A 329 0.37 10.36 -26.84
C GLN A 329 -0.05 9.01 -27.42
N LEU A 330 -0.70 8.19 -26.61
CA LEU A 330 -1.26 6.92 -27.06
C LEU A 330 -2.54 7.18 -27.85
N ALA A 331 -2.58 6.74 -29.10
CA ALA A 331 -3.80 6.75 -29.91
C ALA A 331 -4.73 5.61 -29.49
N GLN A 332 -5.99 5.66 -29.90
CA GLN A 332 -6.96 4.59 -29.59
C GLN A 332 -6.48 3.22 -30.08
N ASP A 333 -5.92 3.14 -31.29
CA ASP A 333 -5.35 1.90 -31.85
C ASP A 333 -4.14 1.37 -31.07
N ASP A 334 -3.42 2.24 -30.33
CA ASP A 334 -2.34 1.81 -29.44
C ASP A 334 -2.91 1.19 -28.16
N LEU A 335 -3.93 1.85 -27.58
CA LEU A 335 -4.62 1.36 -26.40
C LEU A 335 -5.32 0.03 -26.67
N ASP A 336 -6.00 -0.09 -27.81
CA ASP A 336 -6.72 -1.31 -28.21
C ASP A 336 -5.74 -2.49 -28.35
N LEU A 337 -4.57 -2.28 -28.94
CA LEU A 337 -3.52 -3.30 -29.04
C LEU A 337 -3.00 -3.73 -27.66
N ILE A 338 -2.77 -2.77 -26.75
CA ILE A 338 -2.33 -3.07 -25.39
C ILE A 338 -3.42 -3.85 -24.63
N HIS A 339 -4.68 -3.41 -24.73
CA HIS A 339 -5.82 -4.08 -24.11
C HIS A 339 -6.04 -5.49 -24.65
N GLU A 340 -5.87 -5.71 -25.97
CA GLU A 340 -5.93 -7.03 -26.59
C GLU A 340 -4.86 -7.95 -25.98
N ALA A 341 -3.61 -7.50 -25.88
CA ALA A 341 -2.54 -8.28 -25.25
C ALA A 341 -2.82 -8.59 -23.77
N GLN A 342 -3.47 -7.67 -23.05
CA GLN A 342 -3.88 -7.85 -21.66
C GLN A 342 -5.01 -8.88 -21.47
N THR A 343 -5.75 -9.28 -22.52
CA THR A 343 -6.78 -10.34 -22.40
C THR A 343 -6.20 -11.70 -22.04
N GLY A 344 -4.93 -11.93 -22.38
CA GLY A 344 -4.21 -13.15 -22.02
C GLY A 344 -3.65 -13.16 -20.59
N LEU A 345 -3.77 -12.06 -19.85
CA LEU A 345 -3.36 -11.98 -18.45
C LEU A 345 -4.45 -12.52 -17.52
N ARG A 346 -4.03 -12.99 -16.35
CA ARG A 346 -4.91 -13.21 -15.20
C ARG A 346 -4.87 -11.99 -14.28
N ASP A 347 -5.98 -11.71 -13.62
CA ASP A 347 -5.99 -10.69 -12.59
C ASP A 347 -5.17 -11.15 -11.37
N ILE A 348 -4.26 -10.29 -10.93
CA ILE A 348 -3.53 -10.49 -9.68
C ILE A 348 -4.56 -10.45 -8.54
N PRO A 349 -4.57 -11.43 -7.62
CA PRO A 349 -5.59 -11.52 -6.58
C PRO A 349 -5.51 -10.36 -5.59
N GLY A 350 -6.66 -10.04 -5.00
CA GLY A 350 -6.80 -9.00 -3.98
C GLY A 350 -6.77 -7.57 -4.55
N ASP A 351 -6.60 -6.60 -3.65
CA ASP A 351 -6.48 -5.17 -3.97
C ASP A 351 -5.01 -4.73 -3.87
N CYS A 352 -4.68 -3.52 -4.32
CA CYS A 352 -3.35 -2.97 -4.18
C CYS A 352 -2.94 -2.88 -2.70
N GLY A 353 -1.73 -3.36 -2.40
CA GLY A 353 -1.19 -3.43 -1.05
C GLY A 353 -1.41 -4.78 -0.35
N ASP A 354 -2.34 -5.62 -0.82
CA ASP A 354 -2.49 -6.98 -0.31
C ASP A 354 -1.20 -7.79 -0.47
N GLU A 355 -0.35 -7.47 -1.46
CA GLU A 355 0.94 -8.14 -1.64
C GLU A 355 1.89 -8.04 -0.44
N TYR A 356 1.63 -7.12 0.51
CA TYR A 356 2.36 -6.95 1.76
C TYR A 356 1.66 -7.57 2.98
N ARG A 357 0.38 -7.91 2.87
CA ARG A 357 -0.48 -8.30 4.00
C ARG A 357 -1.06 -9.70 3.88
N ARG A 358 -1.19 -10.23 2.66
CA ARG A 358 -1.87 -11.49 2.38
C ARG A 358 -1.12 -12.32 1.33
N PRO A 359 -1.16 -13.66 1.43
CA PRO A 359 -0.70 -14.53 0.37
C PRO A 359 -1.54 -14.39 -0.92
N PRO A 360 -0.93 -14.56 -2.11
CA PRO A 360 0.51 -14.70 -2.33
C PRO A 360 1.23 -13.36 -2.09
N PHE A 361 2.28 -13.39 -1.27
CA PHE A 361 3.07 -12.20 -0.99
C PHE A 361 3.96 -11.87 -2.20
N LEU A 362 3.73 -10.71 -2.82
CA LEU A 362 4.47 -10.26 -4.01
C LEU A 362 5.55 -9.26 -3.60
N THR A 363 6.44 -9.70 -2.73
CA THR A 363 7.55 -8.88 -2.25
C THR A 363 8.89 -9.44 -2.68
N ALA A 364 9.93 -8.63 -2.51
CA ALA A 364 11.28 -9.00 -2.92
C ALA A 364 11.80 -10.22 -2.12
N ALA A 365 11.37 -10.37 -0.85
CA ALA A 365 11.69 -11.52 0.00
C ALA A 365 10.81 -12.76 -0.27
N GLY A 366 9.72 -12.61 -1.02
CA GLY A 366 8.73 -13.65 -1.20
C GLY A 366 7.86 -13.78 0.04
N ASP A 367 8.18 -14.71 0.93
CA ASP A 367 7.36 -14.98 2.11
C ASP A 367 7.51 -13.89 3.18
N LEU A 368 6.38 -13.31 3.57
CA LEU A 368 6.26 -12.35 4.66
C LEU A 368 5.45 -12.90 5.84
N SER A 369 5.20 -14.20 5.91
CA SER A 369 4.49 -14.83 7.04
C SER A 369 5.11 -14.48 8.40
N ASP A 370 6.44 -14.34 8.46
CA ASP A 370 7.20 -13.91 9.64
C ASP A 370 6.96 -12.43 10.07
N HIS A 371 6.30 -11.60 9.24
CA HIS A 371 6.02 -10.18 9.51
C HIS A 371 4.98 -10.00 10.60
N PHE A 372 4.00 -10.90 10.66
CA PHE A 372 3.10 -11.02 11.79
C PHE A 372 3.89 -11.75 12.87
N SER A 373 4.77 -11.05 13.58
CA SER A 373 5.38 -11.56 14.80
C SER A 373 4.30 -11.68 15.86
N GLN A 374 3.45 -12.68 15.66
CA GLN A 374 2.64 -13.32 16.67
C GLN A 374 3.58 -13.61 17.84
N ASP A 375 3.35 -12.94 18.98
CA ASP A 375 4.17 -13.12 20.15
C ASP A 375 4.08 -14.59 20.56
N ARG A 376 5.08 -15.39 20.20
CA ARG A 376 5.10 -16.83 20.50
C ARG A 376 4.87 -17.09 21.98
N ARG A 377 5.17 -16.11 22.84
CA ARG A 377 4.88 -16.17 24.27
C ARG A 377 3.38 -16.09 24.55
N GLN A 378 2.66 -15.17 23.92
CA GLN A 378 1.19 -15.06 24.04
C GLN A 378 0.53 -16.37 23.59
N TYR A 379 0.91 -16.91 22.43
CA TYR A 379 0.37 -18.18 21.94
C TYR A 379 0.66 -19.35 22.89
N LYS A 380 1.87 -19.41 23.43
CA LYS A 380 2.22 -20.42 24.44
C LYS A 380 1.34 -20.30 25.70
N GLN A 381 1.08 -19.09 26.17
CA GLN A 381 0.19 -18.86 27.32
C GLN A 381 -1.27 -19.24 27.00
N LEU A 382 -1.74 -18.94 25.78
CA LEU A 382 -3.06 -19.37 25.31
C LEU A 382 -3.15 -20.90 25.29
N ASP A 383 -2.16 -21.58 24.70
CA ASP A 383 -2.12 -23.04 24.61
C ASP A 383 -2.07 -23.71 25.99
N GLU A 384 -1.24 -23.18 26.90
CA GLU A 384 -1.17 -23.65 28.30
C GLU A 384 -2.52 -23.51 29.00
N ALA A 385 -3.15 -22.34 28.92
CA ALA A 385 -4.46 -22.10 29.53
C ALA A 385 -5.56 -23.00 28.95
N LEU A 386 -5.57 -23.22 27.63
CA LEU A 386 -6.52 -24.10 26.96
C LEU A 386 -6.30 -25.57 27.34
N SER A 387 -5.05 -26.01 27.49
CA SER A 387 -4.71 -27.37 27.91
C SER A 387 -5.21 -27.69 29.33
N GLU A 388 -5.32 -26.66 30.17
CA GLU A 388 -5.89 -26.73 31.51
C GLU A 388 -7.42 -26.58 31.53
N GLY A 389 -8.06 -26.45 30.36
CA GLY A 389 -9.51 -26.26 30.25
C GLY A 389 -10.01 -24.87 30.66
N LYS A 390 -9.11 -23.87 30.72
CA LYS A 390 -9.49 -22.50 31.10
C LYS A 390 -10.28 -21.81 29.98
N ARG A 391 -11.20 -20.95 30.41
CA ARG A 391 -11.83 -19.92 29.58
C ARG A 391 -10.88 -18.75 29.44
N ILE A 392 -10.73 -18.23 28.22
CA ILE A 392 -9.90 -17.04 27.94
C ILE A 392 -10.80 -15.93 27.46
N GLU A 393 -10.61 -14.74 28.00
CA GLU A 393 -11.38 -13.54 27.66
C GLU A 393 -10.45 -12.50 27.05
N TYR A 394 -10.90 -11.87 25.97
CA TYR A 394 -10.23 -10.73 25.35
C TYR A 394 -11.10 -9.49 25.52
N SER A 395 -10.54 -8.45 26.14
CA SER A 395 -11.14 -7.13 26.28
C SER A 395 -10.56 -6.19 25.24
N SER A 396 -11.40 -5.44 24.54
CA SER A 396 -10.92 -4.43 23.59
C SER A 396 -10.65 -3.07 24.25
N GLY A 397 -10.82 -2.95 25.57
CA GLY A 397 -10.73 -1.67 26.29
C GLY A 397 -11.93 -0.74 26.08
N SER A 398 -13.02 -1.23 25.50
CA SER A 398 -14.27 -0.46 25.37
C SER A 398 -14.78 -0.03 26.74
N LYS A 399 -15.17 1.24 26.88
CA LYS A 399 -15.78 1.76 28.12
C LYS A 399 -17.05 1.01 28.54
N TRP A 400 -17.72 0.35 27.59
CA TRP A 400 -18.96 -0.38 27.83
C TRP A 400 -18.75 -1.76 28.44
N GLU A 401 -17.61 -2.40 28.19
CA GLU A 401 -17.31 -3.75 28.71
C GLU A 401 -17.46 -3.87 30.23
N PRO A 402 -16.86 -2.98 31.06
CA PRO A 402 -17.05 -3.03 32.51
C PRO A 402 -18.46 -2.59 32.95
N ILE A 403 -19.17 -1.77 32.16
CA ILE A 403 -20.51 -1.27 32.51
C ILE A 403 -21.58 -2.33 32.26
N ALA A 404 -21.53 -2.98 31.10
CA ALA A 404 -22.50 -3.97 30.64
C ALA A 404 -22.12 -5.41 31.00
N GLY A 405 -20.91 -5.65 31.52
CA GLY A 405 -20.48 -6.98 31.99
C GLY A 405 -20.18 -7.96 30.85
N TYR A 406 -19.44 -7.52 29.84
CA TYR A 406 -19.03 -8.36 28.71
C TYR A 406 -17.56 -8.11 28.34
N CYS A 407 -16.99 -9.01 27.53
CA CYS A 407 -15.69 -8.82 26.89
C CYS A 407 -15.85 -8.90 25.36
N ARG A 408 -14.92 -8.33 24.58
CA ARG A 408 -14.99 -8.35 23.12
C ARG A 408 -15.10 -9.77 22.56
N ALA A 409 -14.32 -10.71 23.09
CA ALA A 409 -14.38 -12.10 22.66
C ALA A 409 -14.01 -13.08 23.77
N VAL A 410 -14.58 -14.28 23.70
CA VAL A 410 -14.27 -15.39 24.61
C VAL A 410 -13.82 -16.61 23.81
N ARG A 411 -12.73 -17.26 24.25
CA ARG A 411 -12.30 -18.57 23.75
C ARG A 411 -12.50 -19.65 24.80
N THR A 412 -13.14 -20.75 24.40
CA THR A 412 -13.25 -21.99 25.18
C THR A 412 -12.91 -23.18 24.28
N GLY A 413 -11.79 -23.85 24.55
CA GLY A 413 -11.26 -24.88 23.67
C GLY A 413 -11.00 -24.34 22.25
N GLY A 414 -11.58 -24.99 21.25
CA GLY A 414 -11.50 -24.59 19.83
C GLY A 414 -12.51 -23.52 19.40
N HIS A 415 -13.39 -23.05 20.28
CA HIS A 415 -14.48 -22.14 19.91
C HIS A 415 -14.22 -20.72 20.40
N ILE A 416 -14.38 -19.74 19.51
CA ILE A 416 -14.35 -18.31 19.83
C ILE A 416 -15.72 -17.70 19.53
N ARG A 417 -16.23 -16.90 20.46
CA ARG A 417 -17.47 -16.13 20.31
C ARG A 417 -17.13 -14.66 20.48
N VAL A 418 -17.44 -13.87 19.46
CA VAL A 418 -17.19 -12.43 19.41
C VAL A 418 -18.49 -11.69 19.66
N SER A 419 -18.48 -10.80 20.65
CA SER A 419 -19.62 -9.97 21.02
C SER A 419 -20.02 -9.01 19.89
N GLY A 420 -21.26 -8.50 19.95
CA GLY A 420 -21.75 -7.46 19.04
C GLY A 420 -20.75 -6.31 18.87
N THR A 421 -20.32 -6.10 17.63
CA THR A 421 -19.24 -5.18 17.29
C THR A 421 -19.76 -4.11 16.35
N THR A 422 -19.66 -2.85 16.77
CA THR A 422 -19.96 -1.67 15.96
C THR A 422 -18.69 -0.89 15.63
N SER A 423 -18.79 0.09 14.74
CA SER A 423 -17.67 0.91 14.27
C SER A 423 -17.24 2.01 15.26
N ASN A 424 -17.16 1.65 16.54
CA ASN A 424 -16.69 2.55 17.58
C ASN A 424 -15.27 3.03 17.28
N SER A 425 -15.06 4.32 17.45
CA SER A 425 -13.75 4.93 17.26
C SER A 425 -12.90 4.84 18.53
N PRO A 426 -11.60 4.52 18.40
CA PRO A 426 -10.64 4.67 19.50
C PRO A 426 -10.17 6.13 19.67
N LEU A 427 -10.62 7.04 18.79
CA LEU A 427 -10.19 8.44 18.75
C LEU A 427 -11.29 9.37 19.30
N PRO A 428 -10.95 10.35 20.16
CA PRO A 428 -11.91 11.37 20.58
C PRO A 428 -12.38 12.30 19.44
N SER A 429 -11.52 12.52 18.44
CA SER A 429 -11.76 13.45 17.31
C SER A 429 -12.63 12.87 16.19
N VAL A 430 -12.77 11.55 16.13
CA VAL A 430 -13.57 10.83 15.14
C VAL A 430 -14.63 10.07 15.93
N PRO A 431 -15.92 10.44 15.90
CA PRO A 431 -16.91 9.78 16.76
C PRO A 431 -17.23 8.35 16.29
N VAL A 432 -17.26 8.13 14.97
CA VAL A 432 -17.48 6.83 14.32
C VAL A 432 -16.57 6.71 13.11
N VAL A 433 -15.81 5.62 13.05
CA VAL A 433 -14.96 5.31 11.89
C VAL A 433 -15.87 4.85 10.74
N GLY A 434 -15.63 5.37 9.55
CA GLY A 434 -16.49 5.18 8.38
C GLY A 434 -17.69 6.13 8.31
N GLY A 435 -17.85 7.03 9.28
CA GLY A 435 -18.87 8.09 9.26
C GLY A 435 -20.27 7.53 9.02
N SER A 436 -20.99 8.08 8.04
CA SER A 436 -22.36 7.69 7.68
C SER A 436 -22.43 6.67 6.54
N ASN A 437 -21.36 5.92 6.28
CA ASN A 437 -21.31 4.93 5.20
C ASN A 437 -21.29 3.51 5.80
N ALA A 438 -22.33 2.69 5.52
CA ALA A 438 -22.45 1.38 6.16
C ALA A 438 -21.40 0.38 5.65
N HIS A 439 -20.96 0.51 4.39
CA HIS A 439 -19.84 -0.26 3.86
C HIS A 439 -18.57 0.00 4.68
N SER A 440 -18.17 1.27 4.86
CA SER A 440 -17.00 1.67 5.65
C SER A 440 -17.09 1.28 7.12
N GLN A 441 -18.27 1.38 7.75
CA GLN A 441 -18.47 0.87 9.10
C GLN A 441 -18.31 -0.66 9.16
N THR A 442 -18.78 -1.39 8.16
CA THR A 442 -18.63 -2.86 8.10
C THR A 442 -17.17 -3.29 8.01
N ILE A 443 -16.35 -2.60 7.19
CA ILE A 443 -14.91 -2.85 7.10
C ILE A 443 -14.26 -2.69 8.48
N ARG A 444 -14.51 -1.55 9.14
CA ARG A 444 -13.97 -1.32 10.49
C ARG A 444 -14.40 -2.38 11.50
N ILE A 445 -15.67 -2.78 11.46
CA ILE A 445 -16.20 -3.80 12.38
C ILE A 445 -15.46 -5.12 12.19
N LEU A 446 -15.23 -5.53 10.94
CA LEU A 446 -14.51 -6.75 10.63
C LEU A 446 -13.03 -6.66 11.03
N ASP A 447 -12.39 -5.49 10.94
CA ASP A 447 -11.04 -5.27 11.47
C ASP A 447 -10.98 -5.47 12.99
N ILE A 448 -11.96 -4.95 13.73
CA ILE A 448 -12.04 -5.12 15.19
C ILE A 448 -12.25 -6.59 15.54
N ILE A 449 -13.10 -7.30 14.78
CA ILE A 449 -13.32 -8.74 14.94
C ILE A 449 -12.03 -9.52 14.65
N GLU A 450 -11.32 -9.19 13.57
CA GLU A 450 -10.04 -9.81 13.24
C GLU A 450 -9.00 -9.61 14.36
N GLY A 451 -8.91 -8.39 14.91
CA GLY A 451 -8.01 -8.08 16.01
C GLY A 451 -8.30 -8.93 17.27
N ALA A 452 -9.59 -9.11 17.59
CA ALA A 452 -10.02 -9.97 18.69
C ALA A 452 -9.68 -11.46 18.44
N LEU A 453 -9.87 -11.94 17.21
CA LEU A 453 -9.51 -13.31 16.82
C LEU A 453 -8.00 -13.54 16.90
N LYS A 454 -7.19 -12.61 16.38
CA LYS A 454 -5.72 -12.66 16.47
C LYS A 454 -5.24 -12.69 17.93
N ALA A 455 -5.83 -11.89 18.81
CA ALA A 455 -5.49 -11.87 20.23
C ALA A 455 -5.82 -13.19 20.95
N LEU A 456 -6.79 -13.96 20.41
CA LEU A 456 -7.17 -15.27 20.88
C LEU A 456 -6.57 -16.41 20.04
N GLY A 457 -5.60 -16.12 19.17
CA GLY A 457 -4.86 -17.09 18.38
C GLY A 457 -5.66 -17.77 17.26
N SER A 458 -6.45 -16.98 16.55
CA SER A 458 -7.30 -17.37 15.42
C SER A 458 -7.23 -16.32 14.30
N SER A 459 -8.00 -16.50 13.23
CA SER A 459 -8.03 -15.60 12.07
C SER A 459 -9.44 -15.49 11.49
N LEU A 460 -9.65 -14.55 10.55
CA LEU A 460 -10.92 -14.45 9.80
C LEU A 460 -11.29 -15.76 9.10
N SER A 461 -10.31 -16.53 8.63
CA SER A 461 -10.54 -17.82 7.96
C SER A 461 -11.10 -18.90 8.91
N ASP A 462 -11.09 -18.69 10.22
CA ASP A 462 -11.71 -19.60 11.19
C ASP A 462 -13.18 -19.25 11.48
N ILE A 463 -13.70 -18.12 10.97
CA ILE A 463 -15.10 -17.72 11.19
C ILE A 463 -16.03 -18.70 10.46
N VAL A 464 -16.93 -19.33 11.21
CA VAL A 464 -17.94 -20.25 10.68
C VAL A 464 -19.31 -19.59 10.55
N ARG A 465 -19.57 -18.53 11.32
CA ARG A 465 -20.83 -17.80 11.28
C ARG A 465 -20.67 -16.31 11.58
N THR A 466 -21.44 -15.48 10.86
CA THR A 466 -21.69 -14.08 11.19
C THR A 466 -23.18 -13.83 11.41
N ARG A 467 -23.48 -12.87 12.30
CA ARG A 467 -24.83 -12.31 12.50
C ARG A 467 -24.71 -10.80 12.37
N ILE A 468 -25.43 -10.23 11.42
CA ILE A 468 -25.31 -8.84 11.00
C ILE A 468 -26.64 -8.15 11.28
N LEU A 469 -26.60 -7.11 12.10
CA LEU A 469 -27.72 -6.22 12.36
C LEU A 469 -27.46 -4.91 11.62
N VAL A 470 -28.40 -4.49 10.79
CA VAL A 470 -28.35 -3.21 10.06
C VAL A 470 -29.44 -2.28 10.54
N ARG A 471 -29.17 -0.97 10.57
CA ARG A 471 -30.17 0.02 11.00
C ARG A 471 -31.35 0.15 10.03
N ASP A 472 -31.08 0.05 8.73
CA ASP A 472 -32.07 0.23 7.66
C ASP A 472 -31.92 -0.84 6.57
N VAL A 473 -33.04 -1.24 5.97
CA VAL A 473 -33.07 -2.29 4.92
C VAL A 473 -32.34 -1.88 3.64
N GLY A 474 -32.26 -0.58 3.33
CA GLY A 474 -31.55 -0.05 2.18
C GLY A 474 -30.03 -0.23 2.27
N MET A 475 -29.49 -0.52 3.46
CA MET A 475 -28.06 -0.73 3.69
C MET A 475 -27.62 -2.19 3.47
N CYS A 476 -28.57 -3.12 3.34
CA CYS A 476 -28.29 -4.55 3.27
C CYS A 476 -27.28 -4.92 2.17
N GLU A 477 -27.43 -4.32 0.98
CA GLU A 477 -26.57 -4.65 -0.16
C GLU A 477 -25.13 -4.16 0.05
N GLU A 478 -24.94 -2.91 0.49
CA GLU A 478 -23.61 -2.34 0.68
C GLU A 478 -22.83 -3.04 1.81
N VAL A 479 -23.54 -3.43 2.89
CA VAL A 479 -22.99 -4.23 4.00
C VAL A 479 -22.64 -5.64 3.51
N SER A 480 -23.51 -6.27 2.73
CA SER A 480 -23.26 -7.60 2.15
C SER A 480 -22.06 -7.59 1.21
N ARG A 481 -21.88 -6.53 0.41
CA ARG A 481 -20.70 -6.37 -0.47
C ARG A 481 -19.42 -6.20 0.34
N ALA A 482 -19.44 -5.41 1.41
CA ALA A 482 -18.29 -5.26 2.31
C ALA A 482 -17.90 -6.61 2.93
N HIS A 483 -18.86 -7.29 3.57
CA HIS A 483 -18.69 -8.60 4.16
C HIS A 483 -18.18 -9.63 3.15
N GLY A 484 -18.82 -9.73 1.98
CA GLY A 484 -18.45 -10.64 0.91
C GLY A 484 -17.01 -10.44 0.43
N SER A 485 -16.55 -9.20 0.28
CA SER A 485 -15.17 -8.91 -0.13
C SER A 485 -14.13 -9.41 0.88
N ILE A 486 -14.36 -9.20 2.18
CA ILE A 486 -13.44 -9.63 3.24
C ILE A 486 -13.32 -11.16 3.29
N PHE A 487 -14.45 -11.87 3.30
CA PHE A 487 -14.44 -13.32 3.44
C PHE A 487 -14.00 -14.05 2.17
N SER A 488 -14.36 -13.53 0.98
CA SER A 488 -13.84 -14.06 -0.30
C SER A 488 -12.31 -13.97 -0.34
N ASN A 489 -11.74 -12.85 0.11
CA ASN A 489 -10.30 -12.67 0.22
C ASN A 489 -9.67 -13.57 1.29
N ALA A 490 -10.39 -13.88 2.37
CA ALA A 490 -9.98 -14.87 3.37
C ALA A 490 -10.11 -16.33 2.89
N GLY A 491 -10.63 -16.57 1.68
CA GLY A 491 -10.79 -17.89 1.07
C GLY A 491 -11.96 -18.71 1.62
N ILE A 492 -12.86 -18.10 2.40
CA ILE A 492 -13.95 -18.79 3.11
C ILE A 492 -15.31 -18.11 2.89
N LEU A 493 -16.40 -18.81 3.19
CA LEU A 493 -17.75 -18.25 3.18
C LEU A 493 -18.46 -18.70 4.47
N PRO A 494 -18.60 -17.83 5.48
CA PRO A 494 -19.28 -18.20 6.73
C PRO A 494 -20.80 -18.30 6.52
N ALA A 495 -21.46 -19.09 7.35
CA ALA A 495 -22.91 -19.01 7.47
C ALA A 495 -23.30 -17.58 7.89
N ASN A 496 -24.31 -17.00 7.27
CA ASN A 496 -24.63 -15.59 7.49
C ASN A 496 -26.11 -15.41 7.85
N THR A 497 -26.39 -14.46 8.73
CA THR A 497 -27.74 -13.95 9.01
C THR A 497 -27.67 -12.44 8.97
N LEU A 498 -28.51 -11.79 8.16
CA LEU A 498 -28.61 -10.34 8.08
C LEU A 498 -30.05 -9.93 8.39
N VAL A 499 -30.22 -9.04 9.38
CA VAL A 499 -31.53 -8.54 9.82
C VAL A 499 -31.50 -7.04 10.06
N THR A 500 -32.64 -6.38 9.90
CA THR A 500 -32.81 -4.98 10.31
C THR A 500 -33.16 -4.88 11.79
N ALA A 501 -32.52 -3.99 12.54
CA ALA A 501 -32.78 -3.78 13.97
C ALA A 501 -32.48 -2.34 14.41
N GLY A 502 -33.05 -1.91 15.55
CA GLY A 502 -32.66 -0.67 16.20
C GLY A 502 -31.28 -0.82 16.86
N LEU A 503 -30.30 -0.01 16.44
CA LEU A 503 -28.94 -0.05 16.98
C LEU A 503 -28.69 1.04 18.03
N VAL A 504 -27.92 0.70 19.06
CA VAL A 504 -27.54 1.63 20.13
C VAL A 504 -26.51 2.65 19.62
N GLY A 505 -26.80 3.93 19.80
CA GLY A 505 -25.98 5.06 19.34
C GLY A 505 -26.38 5.51 17.94
N ASP A 506 -26.81 6.76 17.80
CA ASP A 506 -27.49 7.28 16.60
C ASP A 506 -26.67 7.22 15.30
N GLN A 507 -25.34 7.14 15.43
CA GLN A 507 -24.41 7.11 14.31
C GLN A 507 -24.06 5.67 13.86
N MET A 508 -24.43 4.64 14.62
CA MET A 508 -24.10 3.24 14.30
C MET A 508 -25.09 2.70 13.27
N LEU A 509 -24.57 2.22 12.14
CA LEU A 509 -25.36 1.69 11.03
C LEU A 509 -25.36 0.17 10.98
N VAL A 510 -24.30 -0.45 11.48
CA VAL A 510 -24.06 -1.89 11.42
C VAL A 510 -23.53 -2.39 12.76
N GLU A 511 -23.98 -3.57 13.17
CA GLU A 511 -23.41 -4.34 14.26
C GLU A 511 -23.21 -5.79 13.81
N ILE A 512 -22.05 -6.38 14.09
CA ILE A 512 -21.72 -7.76 13.69
C ILE A 512 -21.26 -8.57 14.89
N GLU A 513 -21.80 -9.77 15.01
CA GLU A 513 -21.27 -10.85 15.83
C GLU A 513 -20.62 -11.92 14.96
N ALA A 514 -19.65 -12.63 15.51
CA ALA A 514 -18.99 -13.74 14.82
C ALA A 514 -18.73 -14.93 15.76
N ASP A 515 -18.92 -16.13 15.23
CA ASP A 515 -18.46 -17.38 15.84
C ASP A 515 -17.32 -17.96 14.98
N ALA A 516 -16.23 -18.36 15.63
CA ALA A 516 -15.09 -18.96 14.97
C ALA A 516 -14.69 -20.30 15.60
N GLU A 517 -14.18 -21.20 14.76
CA GLU A 517 -13.65 -22.51 15.12
C GLU A 517 -12.18 -22.60 14.72
N VAL A 518 -11.29 -22.55 15.71
CA VAL A 518 -9.84 -22.46 15.47
C VAL A 518 -9.35 -23.69 14.73
N GLY A 519 -8.74 -23.48 13.56
CA GLY A 519 -8.16 -24.56 12.77
C GLY A 519 -9.09 -25.14 11.70
N CYS A 520 -10.34 -24.71 11.61
CA CYS A 520 -11.35 -25.35 10.76
C CYS A 520 -11.04 -25.23 9.25
N SER A 521 -10.34 -24.18 8.83
CA SER A 521 -10.00 -23.92 7.43
C SER A 521 -8.58 -24.35 7.02
N HIS A 522 -7.76 -24.84 7.96
CA HIS A 522 -6.35 -25.17 7.70
C HIS A 522 -6.17 -26.34 6.70
N ARG A 523 -7.20 -27.17 6.51
CA ARG A 523 -7.20 -28.31 5.59
C ARG A 523 -7.91 -28.04 4.26
N GLY A 524 -8.23 -26.78 3.98
CA GLY A 524 -9.02 -26.37 2.81
C GLY A 524 -10.53 -26.49 3.02
N VAL A 525 -11.29 -25.89 2.12
CA VAL A 525 -12.76 -25.82 2.18
C VAL A 525 -13.36 -26.63 1.03
N LEU A 526 -14.14 -27.67 1.35
CA LEU A 526 -14.98 -28.35 0.36
C LEU A 526 -16.23 -27.51 0.11
N LYS A 527 -16.39 -27.02 -1.12
CA LYS A 527 -17.58 -26.27 -1.53
C LYS A 527 -18.56 -27.23 -2.20
N LEU A 528 -19.74 -27.39 -1.61
CA LEU A 528 -20.88 -28.07 -2.22
C LEU A 528 -21.79 -27.02 -2.84
N ALA A 529 -22.23 -27.24 -4.08
CA ALA A 529 -23.26 -26.44 -4.73
C ALA A 529 -24.41 -27.37 -5.12
N GLU A 530 -25.65 -26.87 -5.05
CA GLU A 530 -26.76 -27.55 -5.72
C GLU A 530 -26.50 -27.54 -7.24
N ALA A 531 -26.78 -28.68 -7.89
CA ALA A 531 -26.51 -28.90 -9.31
C ALA A 531 -27.41 -28.06 -10.23
#